data_AF-A0A7W1Z423-F1
#
_entry.id   AF-A0A7W1Z423-F1
#
_cell.length_a   1.000
_cell.length_b   1.000
_cell.length_c   1.000
_cell.angle_alpha   90.00
_cell.angle_beta   90.00
_cell.angle_gamma   90.00
#
_symmetry.space_group_name_H-M   'P 1'
#
loop_
_entity.id
_entity.type
_entity.pdbx_description
1 polymer ?
#
loop_
_entity_poly.entity_id
_entity_poly.type
_entity_poly.pdbx_seq_one_letter_code
_entity_poly.pdbx_strand_id
1 'polypeptide(L)'
;MNIRQPKGDSIIRQWQELARACLDGESQTRLAMLWDHISRFPVRQAASAHAEIETAYFLAQAGFSVAFLEASGGRTVDLECYEGTHRFFVEVTVIQSTQGATRKSPVVRLQPHQILESSDEFFEQALVKRLLSRMAEKARQLERYCAPVLLAVSVPDLPWGKGRPQEIPPLDLQRLAAMLVGVVVDVPQFSAVLLTLWKAPAQELRNPIRIRQVTWVTRPPGNPRDPRIRMLAVNPVARYRLSSQELKSIKEEM
;
A
#
# COMPACT_ATOMS: atom_id res chain seq x y z
N MET A 1 27.55 -20.50 -19.65
CA MET A 1 27.10 -19.20 -19.10
C MET A 1 25.59 -19.22 -18.97
N ASN A 2 25.04 -18.88 -17.80
CA ASN A 2 23.58 -18.82 -17.60
C ASN A 2 23.24 -17.62 -16.69
N ILE A 3 23.19 -16.42 -17.27
CA ILE A 3 22.93 -15.18 -16.53
C ILE A 3 21.42 -15.04 -16.33
N ARG A 4 20.93 -15.35 -15.14
CA ARG A 4 19.52 -15.17 -14.73
C ARG A 4 19.38 -14.55 -13.33
N GLN A 5 19.96 -13.38 -13.10
CA GLN A 5 19.58 -12.49 -11.99
C GLN A 5 19.59 -11.03 -12.42
N PRO A 6 18.41 -10.38 -12.44
CA PRO A 6 18.34 -8.93 -12.16
C PRO A 6 17.12 -8.55 -11.27
N LYS A 7 16.47 -9.53 -10.64
CA LYS A 7 15.23 -9.36 -9.84
C LYS A 7 15.43 -9.28 -8.32
N GLY A 8 16.64 -9.55 -7.81
CA GLY A 8 16.90 -9.60 -6.36
C GLY A 8 17.55 -8.35 -5.77
N ASP A 9 18.42 -7.68 -6.53
CA ASP A 9 19.37 -6.70 -5.99
C ASP A 9 18.71 -5.49 -5.31
N SER A 10 17.52 -5.09 -5.75
CA SER A 10 16.79 -3.94 -5.18
C SER A 10 16.27 -4.23 -3.78
N ILE A 11 15.61 -5.37 -3.58
CA ILE A 11 15.08 -5.74 -2.26
C ILE A 11 16.20 -6.09 -1.29
N ILE A 12 17.30 -6.68 -1.78
CA ILE A 12 18.54 -6.88 -1.02
C ILE A 12 19.07 -5.54 -0.51
N ARG A 13 19.20 -4.55 -1.39
CA ARG A 13 19.69 -3.22 -1.03
C ARG A 13 18.78 -2.51 -0.02
N GLN A 14 17.46 -2.53 -0.26
CA GLN A 14 16.47 -1.95 0.64
C GLN A 14 16.55 -2.57 2.04
N TRP A 15 16.59 -3.90 2.11
CA TRP A 15 16.78 -4.64 3.36
C TRP A 15 18.12 -4.31 4.04
N GLN A 16 19.23 -4.24 3.30
CA GLN A 16 20.55 -3.90 3.84
C GLN A 16 20.64 -2.46 4.38
N GLU A 17 19.98 -1.50 3.74
CA GLU A 17 19.93 -0.12 4.23
C GLU A 17 19.05 0.00 5.48
N LEU A 18 17.89 -0.67 5.51
CA LEU A 18 17.05 -0.76 6.71
C LEU A 18 17.76 -1.47 7.88
N ALA A 19 18.45 -2.58 7.62
CA ALA A 19 19.22 -3.29 8.64
C ALA A 19 20.42 -2.50 9.20
N ARG A 20 20.81 -1.38 8.56
CA ARG A 20 21.79 -0.42 9.11
C ARG A 20 21.13 0.75 9.85
N ALA A 21 19.87 1.06 9.53
CA ALA A 21 19.13 2.19 10.12
C ALA A 21 18.35 1.78 11.39
N CYS A 22 17.69 0.63 11.37
CA CYS A 22 16.85 0.13 12.46
C CYS A 22 17.71 -0.69 13.45
N LEU A 23 18.31 -0.03 14.44
CA LEU A 23 19.29 -0.67 15.35
C LEU A 23 18.68 -1.37 16.57
N ASP A 24 17.37 -1.31 16.77
CA ASP A 24 16.67 -1.99 17.85
C ASP A 24 16.49 -3.51 17.58
N GLY A 25 16.42 -4.28 18.67
CA GLY A 25 16.40 -5.75 18.59
C GLY A 25 15.14 -6.34 17.96
N GLU A 26 13.99 -5.68 18.13
CA GLU A 26 12.71 -6.08 17.53
C GLU A 26 12.78 -5.90 16.01
N SER A 27 13.23 -4.73 15.54
CA SER A 27 13.39 -4.47 14.11
C SER A 27 14.40 -5.38 13.43
N GLN A 28 15.55 -5.64 14.07
CA GLN A 28 16.54 -6.58 13.53
C GLN A 28 15.97 -8.01 13.42
N THR A 29 15.21 -8.45 14.43
CA THR A 29 14.54 -9.76 14.42
C THR A 29 13.49 -9.83 13.30
N ARG A 30 12.63 -8.81 13.19
CA ARG A 30 11.60 -8.73 12.14
C ARG A 30 12.22 -8.67 10.75
N LEU A 31 13.22 -7.81 10.51
CA LEU A 31 13.95 -7.74 9.25
C LEU A 31 14.60 -9.07 8.86
N ALA A 32 15.14 -9.83 9.82
CA ALA A 32 15.67 -11.17 9.56
C ALA A 32 14.58 -12.16 9.15
N MET A 33 13.42 -12.14 9.82
CA MET A 33 12.26 -12.98 9.46
C MET A 33 11.70 -12.65 8.07
N LEU A 34 11.57 -11.36 7.74
CA LEU A 34 11.11 -10.92 6.41
C LEU A 34 12.09 -11.34 5.31
N TRP A 35 13.39 -11.21 5.57
CA TRP A 35 14.45 -11.62 4.65
C TRP A 35 14.47 -13.13 4.41
N ASP A 36 14.31 -13.93 5.48
CA ASP A 36 14.20 -15.38 5.40
C ASP A 36 12.97 -15.81 4.58
N HIS A 37 11.82 -15.16 4.80
CA HIS A 37 10.60 -15.41 4.04
C HIS A 37 10.76 -15.06 2.54
N ILE A 38 11.39 -13.93 2.21
CA ILE A 38 11.71 -13.55 0.82
C ILE A 38 12.70 -14.51 0.17
N SER A 39 13.68 -15.01 0.93
CA SER A 39 14.71 -15.93 0.43
C SER A 39 14.17 -17.35 0.17
N ARG A 40 13.20 -17.81 0.97
CA ARG A 40 12.63 -19.17 0.88
C ARG A 40 11.47 -19.29 -0.09
N PHE A 41 10.62 -18.27 -0.21
CA PHE A 41 9.34 -18.39 -0.90
C PHE A 41 9.29 -17.61 -2.24
N PRO A 42 8.53 -18.09 -3.25
CA PRO A 42 8.35 -17.34 -4.49
C PRO A 42 7.76 -15.96 -4.24
N VAL A 43 8.13 -14.96 -5.07
CA VAL A 43 7.73 -13.54 -4.96
C VAL A 43 6.23 -13.32 -4.66
N ARG A 44 5.33 -14.15 -5.19
CA ARG A 44 3.89 -14.07 -4.88
C ARG A 44 3.56 -14.47 -3.43
N GLN A 45 4.20 -15.49 -2.88
CA GLN A 45 3.99 -15.92 -1.49
C GLN A 45 4.71 -14.97 -0.51
N ALA A 46 5.91 -14.51 -0.87
CA ALA A 46 6.67 -13.50 -0.12
C ALA A 46 6.14 -12.05 -0.26
N ALA A 47 5.00 -11.82 -0.93
CA ALA A 47 4.59 -10.48 -1.34
C ALA A 47 4.31 -9.51 -0.19
N SER A 48 3.83 -9.98 0.98
CA SER A 48 3.67 -9.08 2.14
C SER A 48 5.02 -8.64 2.70
N ALA A 49 5.99 -9.56 2.80
CA ALA A 49 7.33 -9.22 3.24
C ALA A 49 8.04 -8.25 2.27
N HIS A 50 7.85 -8.42 0.96
CA HIS A 50 8.30 -7.44 -0.03
C HIS A 50 7.65 -6.06 0.16
N ALA A 51 6.34 -6.01 0.41
CA ALA A 51 5.62 -4.76 0.62
C ALA A 51 6.02 -4.05 1.93
N GLU A 52 6.30 -4.80 2.98
CA GLU A 52 6.70 -4.29 4.28
C GLU A 52 8.09 -3.66 4.23
N ILE A 53 9.07 -4.36 3.63
CA ILE A 53 10.41 -3.82 3.39
C ILE A 53 10.37 -2.61 2.44
N GLU A 54 9.59 -2.65 1.36
CA GLU A 54 9.48 -1.50 0.44
C GLU A 54 8.82 -0.28 1.09
N THR A 55 7.77 -0.49 1.89
CA THR A 55 7.09 0.60 2.61
C THR A 55 8.01 1.21 3.66
N ALA A 56 8.68 0.38 4.47
CA ALA A 56 9.65 0.84 5.46
C ALA A 56 10.82 1.60 4.80
N TYR A 57 11.35 1.09 3.69
CA TYR A 57 12.42 1.76 2.95
C TYR A 57 11.98 3.10 2.38
N PHE A 58 10.79 3.16 1.76
CA PHE A 58 10.20 4.41 1.25
C PHE A 58 10.06 5.47 2.36
N LEU A 59 9.59 5.07 3.54
CA LEU A 59 9.45 5.99 4.68
C LEU A 59 10.80 6.43 5.24
N ALA A 60 11.81 5.55 5.25
CA ALA A 60 13.18 5.91 5.61
C ALA A 60 13.80 6.92 4.63
N GLN A 61 13.56 6.77 3.31
CA GLN A 61 13.98 7.78 2.31
C GLN A 61 13.24 9.11 2.48
N ALA A 62 11.95 9.07 2.86
CA ALA A 62 11.17 10.25 3.22
C ALA A 62 11.61 10.94 4.54
N GLY A 63 12.68 10.46 5.18
CA GLY A 63 13.29 11.07 6.37
C GLY A 63 12.75 10.60 7.71
N PHE A 64 11.84 9.62 7.74
CA PHE A 64 11.33 9.06 8.99
C PHE A 64 12.32 8.07 9.61
N SER A 65 12.44 8.07 10.93
CA SER A 65 13.02 6.92 11.64
C SER A 65 11.95 5.83 11.70
N VAL A 66 12.26 4.63 11.22
CA VAL A 66 11.31 3.50 11.14
C VAL A 66 11.72 2.41 12.11
N ALA A 67 10.76 1.91 12.89
CA ALA A 67 10.88 0.69 13.68
C ALA A 67 9.85 -0.34 13.19
N PHE A 68 10.25 -1.60 13.08
CA PHE A 68 9.34 -2.70 12.82
C PHE A 68 8.86 -3.27 14.15
N LEU A 69 7.56 -3.44 14.30
CA LEU A 69 6.96 -3.99 15.51
C LEU A 69 6.90 -5.51 15.43
N GLU A 70 6.94 -6.19 16.57
CA GLU A 70 6.76 -7.64 16.59
C GLU A 70 5.41 -8.06 15.97
N ALA A 71 5.45 -9.13 15.16
CA ALA A 71 4.26 -9.92 14.86
C ALA A 71 3.86 -10.80 16.05
N SER A 72 3.60 -10.13 17.18
CA SER A 72 2.88 -10.71 18.30
C SER A 72 1.51 -11.21 17.83
N GLY A 73 0.95 -12.22 18.49
CA GLY A 73 -0.44 -12.66 18.23
C GLY A 73 -1.52 -11.63 18.59
N GLY A 74 -1.13 -10.41 18.97
CA GLY A 74 -2.00 -9.28 19.26
C GLY A 74 -2.46 -8.53 18.01
N ARG A 75 -3.15 -7.41 18.24
CA ARG A 75 -3.62 -6.50 17.17
C ARG A 75 -2.61 -5.36 16.99
N THR A 76 -1.37 -5.68 16.63
CA THR A 76 -0.34 -4.69 16.32
C THR A 76 -0.29 -4.40 14.81
N VAL A 77 -0.02 -3.14 14.48
CA VAL A 77 0.44 -2.70 13.14
C VAL A 77 1.87 -3.19 12.86
N ASP A 78 2.30 -3.16 11.60
CA ASP A 78 3.62 -3.68 11.21
C ASP A 78 4.77 -2.71 11.54
N LEU A 79 4.58 -1.39 11.38
CA LEU A 79 5.64 -0.39 11.59
C LEU A 79 5.20 0.77 12.51
N GLU A 80 6.16 1.33 13.24
CA GLU A 80 6.08 2.65 13.88
C GLU A 80 7.09 3.59 13.19
N CYS A 81 6.70 4.85 12.99
CA CYS A 81 7.50 5.86 12.28
C CYS A 81 7.55 7.15 13.07
N TYR A 82 8.72 7.79 13.11
CA TYR A 82 9.00 8.99 13.90
C TYR A 82 9.54 10.15 13.05
N GLU A 83 9.06 11.36 13.32
CA GLU A 83 9.61 12.64 12.86
C GLU A 83 9.81 13.56 14.07
N GLY A 84 11.02 13.54 14.63
CA GLY A 84 11.31 14.22 15.90
C GLY A 84 10.50 13.62 17.06
N THR A 85 9.59 14.40 17.64
CA THR A 85 8.65 13.95 18.69
C THR A 85 7.31 13.46 18.15
N HIS A 86 7.05 13.59 16.85
CA HIS A 86 5.84 13.09 16.22
C HIS A 86 6.00 11.62 15.89
N ARG A 87 4.90 10.87 16.02
CA ARG A 87 4.84 9.46 15.64
C ARG A 87 3.53 9.10 14.96
N PHE A 88 3.63 8.18 14.02
CA PHE A 88 2.49 7.53 13.39
C PHE A 88 2.81 6.05 13.17
N PHE A 89 1.76 5.28 12.96
CA PHE A 89 1.84 3.85 12.70
C PHE A 89 1.57 3.55 11.23
N VAL A 90 2.12 2.44 10.74
CA VAL A 90 1.89 1.97 9.37
C VAL A 90 1.44 0.53 9.37
N GLU A 91 0.28 0.31 8.79
CA GLU A 91 -0.30 -0.99 8.55
C GLU A 91 -0.03 -1.36 7.09
N VAL A 92 0.68 -2.46 6.84
CA VAL A 92 1.06 -2.88 5.48
C VAL A 92 0.19 -4.04 5.03
N THR A 93 -0.43 -3.90 3.87
CA THR A 93 -1.27 -4.95 3.31
C THR A 93 -1.09 -5.10 1.81
N VAL A 94 -1.40 -6.28 1.29
CA VAL A 94 -1.20 -6.62 -0.13
C VAL A 94 -2.50 -7.10 -0.74
N ILE A 95 -2.87 -6.50 -1.88
CA ILE A 95 -3.98 -7.00 -2.70
C ILE A 95 -3.39 -7.71 -3.91
N GLN A 96 -3.49 -9.04 -3.90
CA GLN A 96 -3.04 -9.87 -5.01
C GLN A 96 -4.19 -10.20 -5.96
N SER A 97 -3.85 -10.57 -7.19
CA SER A 97 -4.79 -11.23 -8.10
C SER A 97 -5.17 -12.62 -7.57
N THR A 98 -6.46 -12.94 -7.64
CA THR A 98 -7.02 -14.25 -7.28
C THR A 98 -7.36 -15.06 -8.55
N GLN A 99 -6.40 -15.24 -9.46
CA GLN A 99 -6.56 -16.27 -10.50
C GLN A 99 -6.60 -17.65 -9.83
N GLY A 100 -7.76 -18.31 -9.89
CA GLY A 100 -7.98 -19.67 -9.38
C GLY A 100 -8.44 -19.81 -7.92
N ALA A 101 -8.49 -18.73 -7.12
CA ALA A 101 -8.92 -18.83 -5.73
C ALA A 101 -10.43 -18.66 -5.57
N THR A 102 -11.17 -19.76 -5.40
CA THR A 102 -12.61 -19.83 -5.06
C THR A 102 -12.93 -19.40 -3.61
N ARG A 103 -12.10 -18.54 -3.01
CA ARG A 103 -12.38 -17.98 -1.67
C ARG A 103 -13.40 -16.86 -1.79
N LYS A 104 -14.63 -17.14 -1.36
CA LYS A 104 -15.65 -16.13 -1.06
C LYS A 104 -15.04 -15.14 -0.06
N SER A 105 -14.79 -13.90 -0.48
CA SER A 105 -14.47 -12.81 0.46
C SER A 105 -15.59 -12.69 1.50
N PRO A 106 -15.29 -12.48 2.79
CA PRO A 106 -16.34 -12.21 3.77
C PRO A 106 -17.09 -10.95 3.35
N VAL A 107 -18.42 -11.02 3.31
CA VAL A 107 -19.28 -9.89 2.94
C VAL A 107 -19.27 -8.88 4.08
N VAL A 108 -18.31 -7.96 4.04
CA VAL A 108 -18.31 -6.80 4.93
C VAL A 108 -19.35 -5.82 4.41
N ARG A 109 -20.51 -5.77 5.07
CA ARG A 109 -21.55 -4.76 4.80
C ARG A 109 -21.13 -3.40 5.38
N LEU A 110 -20.22 -2.71 4.69
CA LEU A 110 -20.23 -1.24 4.73
C LEU A 110 -21.31 -0.78 3.74
N GLN A 111 -22.15 0.16 4.15
CA GLN A 111 -23.19 0.75 3.31
C GLN A 111 -22.50 1.58 2.22
N PRO A 112 -22.44 1.14 0.95
CA PRO A 112 -21.61 1.81 -0.05
C PRO A 112 -22.28 3.10 -0.51
N HIS A 113 -22.00 4.19 0.19
CA HIS A 113 -22.42 5.51 -0.25
C HIS A 113 -21.61 5.84 -1.50
N GLN A 114 -22.27 5.86 -2.66
CA GLN A 114 -21.72 6.28 -3.96
C GLN A 114 -20.76 5.32 -4.70
N ILE A 115 -20.94 3.99 -4.61
CA ILE A 115 -20.47 3.13 -5.71
C ILE A 115 -21.50 3.20 -6.84
N LEU A 116 -21.17 3.91 -7.92
CA LEU A 116 -22.01 4.04 -9.11
C LEU A 116 -22.40 2.65 -9.65
N GLU A 117 -23.69 2.35 -9.67
CA GLU A 117 -24.27 1.12 -10.21
C GLU A 117 -24.26 1.14 -11.76
N SER A 118 -23.06 1.06 -12.34
CA SER A 118 -22.87 0.77 -13.76
C SER A 118 -22.79 -0.74 -13.99
N SER A 119 -23.53 -1.27 -14.97
CA SER A 119 -23.58 -2.71 -15.28
C SER A 119 -22.25 -3.29 -15.78
N ASP A 120 -21.31 -2.44 -16.18
CA ASP A 120 -19.94 -2.82 -16.49
C ASP A 120 -19.07 -2.66 -15.23
N GLU A 121 -18.57 -3.76 -14.68
CA GLU A 121 -17.58 -3.73 -13.58
C GLU A 121 -16.23 -3.22 -14.11
N PHE A 122 -16.02 -1.90 -14.03
CA PHE A 122 -14.73 -1.29 -14.34
C PHE A 122 -13.62 -1.84 -13.44
N PHE A 123 -12.41 -1.94 -13.97
CA PHE A 123 -11.26 -2.51 -13.27
C PHE A 123 -10.93 -1.74 -11.96
N GLU A 124 -11.12 -0.41 -11.97
CA GLU A 124 -11.01 0.47 -10.81
C GLU A 124 -12.04 0.12 -9.72
N GLN A 125 -13.27 -0.26 -10.08
CA GLN A 125 -14.30 -0.64 -9.10
C GLN A 125 -13.92 -1.95 -8.39
N ALA A 126 -13.37 -2.93 -9.13
CA ALA A 126 -12.90 -4.19 -8.54
C ALA A 126 -11.72 -3.96 -7.57
N LEU A 127 -10.81 -3.03 -7.89
CA LEU A 127 -9.76 -2.55 -7.00
C LEU A 127 -10.35 -1.91 -5.73
N VAL A 128 -11.25 -0.95 -5.88
CA VAL A 128 -11.85 -0.20 -4.76
C VAL A 128 -12.68 -1.12 -3.84
N LYS A 129 -13.45 -2.06 -4.39
CA LYS A 129 -14.16 -3.08 -3.59
C LYS A 129 -13.20 -3.92 -2.74
N ARG A 130 -12.04 -4.30 -3.28
CA ARG A 130 -10.99 -5.04 -2.54
C ARG A 130 -10.29 -4.17 -1.49
N LEU A 131 -9.99 -2.91 -1.83
CA LEU A 131 -9.43 -1.94 -0.89
C LEU A 131 -10.36 -1.72 0.30
N LEU A 132 -11.64 -1.42 0.05
CA LEU A 132 -12.65 -1.24 1.09
C LEU A 132 -12.77 -2.47 2.00
N SER A 133 -12.76 -3.68 1.43
CA SER A 133 -12.75 -4.91 2.21
C SER A 133 -11.52 -5.05 3.11
N ARG A 134 -10.33 -4.67 2.64
CA ARG A 134 -9.07 -4.69 3.42
C ARG A 134 -9.04 -3.60 4.49
N MET A 135 -9.45 -2.38 4.12
CA MET A 135 -9.61 -1.25 5.02
C MET A 135 -10.56 -1.61 6.18
N ALA A 136 -11.72 -2.18 5.90
CA ALA A 136 -12.67 -2.60 6.94
C ALA A 136 -12.21 -3.81 7.77
N GLU A 137 -11.39 -4.69 7.22
CA GLU A 137 -10.72 -5.79 7.95
C GLU A 137 -9.72 -5.21 8.97
N LYS A 138 -8.83 -4.34 8.51
CA LYS A 138 -7.77 -3.73 9.33
C LYS A 138 -8.29 -2.67 10.31
N ALA A 139 -9.27 -1.86 9.94
CA ALA A 139 -9.92 -0.89 10.84
C ALA A 139 -10.51 -1.54 12.11
N ARG A 140 -11.02 -2.78 12.03
CA ARG A 140 -11.49 -3.54 13.20
C ARG A 140 -10.38 -4.08 14.08
N GLN A 141 -9.19 -4.31 13.51
CA GLN A 141 -8.00 -4.66 14.30
C GLN A 141 -7.52 -3.43 15.08
N LEU A 142 -7.54 -2.26 14.44
CA LEU A 142 -6.99 -1.00 14.94
C LEU A 142 -8.01 -0.10 15.67
N GLU A 143 -9.19 -0.61 16.03
CA GLU A 143 -10.26 0.18 16.66
C GLU A 143 -9.83 0.92 17.95
N ARG A 144 -8.85 0.36 18.67
CA ARG A 144 -8.29 0.88 19.93
C ARG A 144 -7.01 1.70 19.76
N TYR A 145 -6.54 1.94 18.53
CA TYR A 145 -5.36 2.79 18.30
C TYR A 145 -5.69 4.26 18.57
N CYS A 146 -4.81 4.92 19.34
CA CYS A 146 -4.96 6.31 19.77
C CYS A 146 -3.93 7.25 19.13
N ALA A 147 -3.53 6.96 17.89
CA ALA A 147 -2.50 7.68 17.15
C ALA A 147 -2.79 7.63 15.63
N PRO A 148 -2.13 8.47 14.81
CA PRO A 148 -2.29 8.45 13.36
C PRO A 148 -1.87 7.09 12.77
N VAL A 149 -2.60 6.61 11.76
CA VAL A 149 -2.29 5.35 11.06
C VAL A 149 -2.33 5.58 9.54
N LEU A 150 -1.22 5.26 8.87
CA LEU A 150 -1.13 5.14 7.43
C LEU A 150 -1.41 3.69 7.01
N LEU A 151 -2.40 3.46 6.16
CA LEU A 151 -2.60 2.16 5.52
C LEU A 151 -1.81 2.09 4.22
N ALA A 152 -0.70 1.35 4.21
CA ALA A 152 0.08 1.09 3.00
C ALA A 152 -0.47 -0.14 2.28
N VAL A 153 -1.00 0.04 1.07
CA VAL A 153 -1.56 -1.04 0.25
C VAL A 153 -0.72 -1.26 -1.00
N SER A 154 -0.04 -2.41 -1.06
CA SER A 154 0.79 -2.79 -2.20
C SER A 154 0.06 -3.74 -3.14
N VAL A 155 0.18 -3.51 -4.44
CA VAL A 155 -0.49 -4.27 -5.51
C VAL A 155 0.58 -4.75 -6.52
N PRO A 156 1.21 -5.91 -6.28
CA PRO A 156 2.35 -6.39 -7.06
C PRO A 156 1.97 -6.92 -8.44
N ASP A 157 0.75 -7.46 -8.58
CA ASP A 157 0.22 -8.11 -9.77
C ASP A 157 -1.26 -7.75 -9.97
N LEU A 158 -1.60 -7.41 -11.21
CA LEU A 158 -2.96 -7.42 -11.76
C LEU A 158 -3.08 -8.68 -12.63
N PRO A 159 -4.20 -9.44 -12.62
CA PRO A 159 -5.54 -8.91 -12.93
C PRO A 159 -6.66 -9.20 -11.91
N TRP A 160 -7.68 -8.34 -11.88
CA TRP A 160 -8.97 -8.60 -11.22
C TRP A 160 -10.08 -8.64 -12.26
N GLY A 161 -10.25 -9.78 -12.91
CA GLY A 161 -11.21 -10.01 -13.99
C GLY A 161 -10.93 -11.32 -14.72
N LYS A 162 -11.74 -11.64 -15.74
CA LYS A 162 -11.54 -12.82 -16.61
C LYS A 162 -10.54 -12.60 -17.75
N GLY A 163 -10.11 -11.36 -17.99
CA GLY A 163 -9.21 -10.98 -19.08
C GLY A 163 -7.75 -11.44 -18.89
N ARG A 164 -7.01 -11.47 -20.00
CA ARG A 164 -5.57 -11.77 -20.02
C ARG A 164 -4.77 -10.56 -19.49
N PRO A 165 -3.57 -10.76 -18.90
CA PRO A 165 -2.74 -9.64 -18.42
C PRO A 165 -2.33 -8.62 -19.50
N GLN A 166 -2.44 -8.97 -20.78
CA GLN A 166 -2.16 -8.09 -21.92
C GLN A 166 -3.35 -7.17 -22.29
N GLU A 167 -4.53 -7.43 -21.70
CA GLU A 167 -5.80 -6.72 -21.97
C GLU A 167 -6.16 -5.75 -20.83
N ILE A 168 -5.25 -5.50 -19.88
CA ILE A 168 -5.50 -4.59 -18.75
C ILE A 168 -5.66 -3.17 -19.30
N PRO A 169 -6.85 -2.53 -19.20
CA PRO A 169 -7.03 -1.17 -19.65
C PRO A 169 -6.19 -0.21 -18.79
N PRO A 170 -5.71 0.91 -19.37
CA PRO A 170 -5.04 1.95 -18.60
C PRO A 170 -5.98 2.51 -17.53
N LEU A 171 -5.50 2.60 -16.29
CA LEU A 171 -6.27 3.10 -15.14
C LEU A 171 -6.61 4.58 -15.28
N ASP A 172 -7.88 4.91 -15.10
CA ASP A 172 -8.34 6.28 -14.88
C ASP A 172 -8.01 6.68 -13.43
N LEU A 173 -6.86 7.36 -13.26
CA LEU A 173 -6.37 7.77 -11.93
C LEU A 173 -7.26 8.83 -11.26
N GLN A 174 -8.02 9.62 -12.03
CA GLN A 174 -8.95 10.60 -11.45
C GLN A 174 -10.19 9.90 -10.90
N ARG A 175 -10.75 8.95 -11.65
CA ARG A 175 -11.85 8.11 -11.19
C ARG A 175 -11.44 7.27 -9.98
N LEU A 176 -10.26 6.66 -10.02
CA LEU A 176 -9.71 5.92 -8.88
C LEU A 176 -9.56 6.84 -7.66
N ALA A 177 -8.94 8.01 -7.80
CA ALA A 177 -8.79 8.98 -6.71
C ALA A 177 -10.15 9.45 -6.15
N ALA A 178 -11.15 9.70 -7.00
CA ALA A 178 -12.50 10.09 -6.57
C ALA A 178 -13.17 8.97 -5.77
N MET A 179 -13.11 7.73 -6.25
CA MET A 179 -13.66 6.57 -5.52
C MET A 179 -12.92 6.30 -4.21
N LEU A 180 -11.60 6.50 -4.15
CA LEU A 180 -10.82 6.36 -2.92
C LEU A 180 -11.23 7.40 -1.87
N VAL A 181 -11.47 8.66 -2.26
CA VAL A 181 -12.01 9.67 -1.34
C VAL A 181 -13.42 9.28 -0.86
N GLY A 182 -14.25 8.71 -1.73
CA GLY A 182 -15.57 8.21 -1.38
C GLY A 182 -15.55 7.10 -0.32
N VAL A 183 -14.57 6.19 -0.36
CA VAL A 183 -14.51 5.05 0.58
C VAL A 183 -13.60 5.24 1.80
N VAL A 184 -12.66 6.19 1.78
CA VAL A 184 -11.76 6.42 2.92
C VAL A 184 -12.47 7.05 4.12
N VAL A 185 -13.56 7.79 3.87
CA VAL A 185 -14.36 8.42 4.93
C VAL A 185 -15.11 7.41 5.81
N ASP A 186 -15.37 6.21 5.30
CA ASP A 186 -16.03 5.12 6.05
C ASP A 186 -15.11 4.45 7.09
N VAL A 187 -13.80 4.75 7.07
CA VAL A 187 -12.79 4.12 7.94
C VAL A 187 -11.95 5.16 8.70
N PRO A 188 -12.54 5.87 9.67
CA PRO A 188 -11.88 6.97 10.41
C PRO A 188 -10.71 6.50 11.31
N GLN A 189 -10.42 5.20 11.38
CA GLN A 189 -9.21 4.64 12.00
C GLN A 189 -7.93 4.98 11.20
N PHE A 190 -8.02 5.19 9.88
CA PHE A 190 -6.87 5.54 9.05
C PHE A 190 -6.80 7.03 8.77
N SER A 191 -5.62 7.61 8.96
CA SER A 191 -5.27 8.99 8.64
C SER A 191 -5.09 9.21 7.13
N ALA A 192 -4.54 8.20 6.45
CA ALA A 192 -4.37 8.19 5.01
C ALA A 192 -4.21 6.75 4.49
N VAL A 193 -4.37 6.58 3.18
CA VAL A 193 -4.10 5.34 2.44
C VAL A 193 -3.01 5.62 1.39
N LEU A 194 -1.90 4.89 1.46
CA LEU A 194 -0.83 4.89 0.45
C LEU A 194 -1.00 3.67 -0.45
N LEU A 195 -1.50 3.88 -1.65
CA LEU A 195 -1.71 2.84 -2.67
C LEU A 195 -0.54 2.76 -3.64
N THR A 196 0.14 1.61 -3.67
CA THR A 196 1.32 1.34 -4.49
C THR A 196 0.99 0.29 -5.55
N LEU A 197 0.89 0.70 -6.82
CA LEU A 197 0.56 -0.19 -7.96
C LEU A 197 1.80 -0.45 -8.83
N TRP A 198 2.27 -1.69 -8.84
CA TRP A 198 3.56 -2.03 -9.43
C TRP A 198 3.57 -2.19 -10.95
N LYS A 199 2.47 -2.72 -11.52
CA LYS A 199 2.41 -3.11 -12.95
C LYS A 199 1.26 -2.49 -13.71
N ALA A 200 0.54 -1.57 -13.08
CA ALA A 200 -0.65 -0.99 -13.67
C ALA A 200 -0.28 0.10 -14.71
N PRO A 201 -0.81 0.02 -15.95
CA PRO A 201 -0.73 1.14 -16.88
C PRO A 201 -1.62 2.29 -16.37
N ALA A 202 -1.13 3.52 -16.45
CA ALA A 202 -1.91 4.73 -16.18
C ALA A 202 -2.46 5.29 -17.50
N GLN A 203 -3.69 5.82 -17.48
CA GLN A 203 -4.22 6.59 -18.60
C GLN A 203 -3.57 7.98 -18.67
N GLU A 204 -3.30 8.45 -19.88
CA GLU A 204 -2.82 9.82 -20.09
C GLU A 204 -3.86 10.85 -19.64
N LEU A 205 -3.46 11.73 -18.72
CA LEU A 205 -4.30 12.78 -18.14
C LEU A 205 -4.51 13.90 -19.16
N ARG A 206 -5.66 13.88 -19.86
CA ARG A 206 -6.02 14.93 -20.82
C ARG A 206 -6.38 16.27 -20.17
N ASN A 207 -6.93 16.26 -18.95
CA ASN A 207 -7.29 17.45 -18.17
C ASN A 207 -7.05 17.18 -16.68
N PRO A 208 -6.02 17.74 -16.02
CA PRO A 208 -5.68 17.41 -14.63
C PRO A 208 -6.58 18.14 -13.60
N ILE A 209 -7.78 17.61 -13.35
CA ILE A 209 -8.57 17.99 -12.17
C ILE A 209 -7.84 17.48 -10.92
N ARG A 210 -7.44 18.39 -10.02
CA ARG A 210 -6.77 18.06 -8.76
C ARG A 210 -7.79 17.81 -7.66
N ILE A 211 -7.93 16.56 -7.24
CA ILE A 211 -8.68 16.19 -6.04
C ILE A 211 -7.79 16.50 -4.83
N ARG A 212 -8.13 17.54 -4.05
CA ARG A 212 -7.25 18.10 -2.99
C ARG A 212 -6.75 17.08 -1.96
N GLN A 213 -7.55 16.06 -1.68
CA GLN A 213 -7.29 15.00 -0.72
C GLN A 213 -6.32 13.93 -1.25
N VAL A 214 -6.08 13.87 -2.57
CA VAL A 214 -5.28 12.81 -3.19
C VAL A 214 -4.08 13.41 -3.92
N THR A 215 -2.92 12.80 -3.75
CA THR A 215 -1.71 13.08 -4.51
C THR A 215 -1.28 11.77 -5.17
N TRP A 216 -0.78 11.82 -6.41
CA TRP A 216 -0.26 10.62 -7.07
C TRP A 216 0.86 10.98 -8.03
N VAL A 217 1.74 10.01 -8.26
CA VAL A 217 2.77 10.05 -9.29
C VAL A 217 2.63 8.87 -10.23
N THR A 218 3.10 9.05 -11.47
CA THR A 218 3.18 7.99 -12.48
C THR A 218 4.61 7.87 -12.96
N ARG A 219 5.14 6.64 -13.02
CA ARG A 219 6.47 6.32 -13.53
C ARG A 219 6.37 5.63 -14.89
N PRO A 220 7.32 5.86 -15.81
CA PRO A 220 7.23 5.36 -17.19
C PRO A 220 7.53 3.85 -17.32
N PRO A 221 7.15 3.24 -18.46
CA PRO A 221 7.77 2.14 -19.21
C PRO A 221 8.73 1.12 -18.55
N GLY A 222 9.76 1.59 -17.84
CA GLY A 222 11.03 0.88 -17.63
C GLY A 222 11.13 0.03 -16.37
N ASN A 223 11.43 0.65 -15.24
CA ASN A 223 12.06 -0.02 -14.09
C ASN A 223 11.08 -0.94 -13.34
N PRO A 224 11.29 -2.28 -13.29
CA PRO A 224 10.47 -3.19 -12.49
C PRO A 224 10.74 -3.07 -10.98
N ARG A 225 11.69 -2.22 -10.56
CA ARG A 225 12.07 -1.96 -9.17
C ARG A 225 11.34 -0.76 -8.55
N ASP A 226 10.67 0.06 -9.37
CA ASP A 226 9.89 1.21 -8.91
C ASP A 226 8.39 0.97 -9.15
N PRO A 227 7.50 1.39 -8.23
CA PRO A 227 6.07 1.28 -8.45
C PRO A 227 5.60 2.25 -9.53
N ARG A 228 4.90 1.71 -10.54
CA ARG A 228 4.40 2.46 -11.71
C ARG A 228 3.43 3.56 -11.35
N ILE A 229 2.60 3.37 -10.32
CA ILE A 229 1.77 4.41 -9.71
C ILE A 229 1.94 4.32 -8.20
N ARG A 230 2.16 5.46 -7.54
CA ARG A 230 2.03 5.60 -6.08
C ARG A 230 1.03 6.72 -5.83
N MET A 231 0.03 6.48 -4.97
CA MET A 231 -1.10 7.38 -4.72
C MET A 231 -1.39 7.47 -3.23
N LEU A 232 -1.36 8.67 -2.67
CA LEU A 232 -1.67 8.96 -1.27
C LEU A 232 -3.04 9.65 -1.19
N ALA A 233 -4.02 9.00 -0.58
CA ALA A 233 -5.34 9.57 -0.27
C ALA A 233 -5.44 9.90 1.23
N VAL A 234 -5.58 11.17 1.57
CA VAL A 234 -5.70 11.67 2.95
C VAL A 234 -7.16 11.58 3.41
N ASN A 235 -7.39 11.01 4.60
CA ASN A 235 -8.73 10.88 5.15
C ASN A 235 -9.15 12.16 5.90
N PRO A 236 -10.17 12.91 5.42
CA PRO A 236 -10.60 14.14 6.09
C PRO A 236 -11.29 13.88 7.44
N VAL A 237 -11.82 12.68 7.70
CA VAL A 237 -12.59 12.33 8.91
C VAL A 237 -11.84 11.38 9.87
N ALA A 238 -10.53 11.22 9.69
CA ALA A 238 -9.72 10.41 10.59
C ALA A 238 -9.78 10.90 12.05
N ARG A 239 -9.89 9.96 13.00
CA ARG A 239 -9.86 10.21 14.46
C ARG A 239 -8.56 10.87 14.89
N TYR A 240 -7.46 10.38 14.33
CA TYR A 240 -6.12 10.93 14.49
C TYR A 240 -5.58 11.20 13.09
N ARG A 241 -5.07 12.41 12.86
CA ARG A 241 -4.58 12.84 11.55
C ARG A 241 -3.06 12.87 11.55
N LEU A 242 -2.46 12.49 10.42
CA LEU A 242 -1.09 12.86 10.11
C LEU A 242 -1.01 14.39 10.05
N SER A 243 0.08 14.93 10.57
CA SER A 243 0.44 16.33 10.50
C SER A 243 0.69 16.77 9.06
N SER A 244 0.65 18.08 8.83
CA SER A 244 0.98 18.67 7.53
C SER A 244 2.43 18.40 7.11
N GLN A 245 3.32 18.16 8.08
CA GLN A 245 4.75 17.91 7.86
C GLN A 245 4.99 16.45 7.48
N GLU A 246 4.44 15.47 8.21
CA GLU A 246 4.49 14.05 7.82
C GLU A 246 3.87 13.84 6.42
N LEU A 247 2.72 14.49 6.14
CA LEU A 247 2.08 14.46 4.82
C LEU A 247 2.87 15.17 3.72
N LYS A 248 3.79 16.08 4.06
CA LYS A 248 4.68 16.74 3.10
C LYS A 248 5.86 15.81 2.78
N SER A 249 6.55 15.30 3.79
CA SER A 249 7.70 14.40 3.64
C SER A 249 7.33 13.15 2.81
N ILE A 250 6.17 12.53 3.08
CA ILE A 250 5.65 11.42 2.25
C ILE A 250 5.43 11.82 0.78
N LYS A 251 4.94 13.04 0.51
CA LYS A 251 4.64 13.50 -0.86
C LYS A 251 5.88 13.94 -1.63
N GLU A 252 6.94 14.34 -0.96
CA GLU A 252 8.19 14.77 -1.61
C GLU A 252 9.03 13.56 -2.10
N GLU A 253 8.92 12.40 -1.43
CA GLU A 253 9.55 11.13 -1.82
C GLU A 253 8.70 10.27 -2.80
N MET A 254 7.44 10.66 -3.05
CA MET A 254 6.44 9.80 -3.73
C MET A 254 6.77 9.42 -5.17
#